data_AF-A0A1H3UKX0-F1
#
_entry.id   AF-A0A1H3UKX0-F1
#
_cell.length_a   1.000
_cell.length_b   1.000
_cell.length_c   1.000
_cell.angle_alpha   90.00
_cell.angle_beta   90.00
_cell.angle_gamma   90.00
#
_symmetry.space_group_name_H-M   'P 1'
#
loop_
_entity.id
_entity.type
_entity.pdbx_description
1 polymer ?
#
loop_
_entity_poly.entity_id
_entity_poly.type
_entity_poly.pdbx_seq_one_letter_code
_entity_poly.pdbx_strand_id
1 'polypeptide(L)'
;MNRTLATIATVAALTAGSAFADAHSPSMGEGFDMLQTALMSDFERLGIPTDALDDLTLGQVAAIKAVVESDEGDTQQKGRIEAIIANN
;
A
#
# COMPACT_ATOMS: atom_id res chain seq x y z
N MET A 1 27.02 20.21 55.66
CA MET A 1 26.78 20.12 54.20
C MET A 1 25.30 20.00 53.97
N ASN A 2 24.76 20.88 53.13
CA ASN A 2 23.36 21.31 53.12
C ASN A 2 22.48 20.28 52.41
N ARG A 3 21.37 19.87 53.04
CA ARG A 3 20.39 18.93 52.47
C ARG A 3 19.47 19.71 51.55
N THR A 4 19.61 19.47 50.25
CA THR A 4 18.87 20.09 49.16
C THR A 4 17.38 19.82 49.29
N LEU A 5 16.62 20.90 49.47
CA LEU A 5 15.15 20.93 49.44
C LEU A 5 14.70 21.52 48.11
N ALA A 6 13.52 21.03 47.68
CA ALA A 6 12.61 21.64 46.70
C ALA A 6 13.03 21.45 45.21
N THR A 7 12.16 21.23 44.23
CA THR A 7 10.72 21.52 44.12
C THR A 7 10.12 20.62 43.04
N ILE A 8 8.95 20.04 43.34
CA ILE A 8 8.09 19.28 42.42
C ILE A 8 7.22 20.25 41.61
N ALA A 9 6.81 19.80 40.42
CA ALA A 9 5.72 20.28 39.57
C ALA A 9 6.01 21.45 38.61
N THR A 10 6.42 21.07 37.40
CA THR A 10 5.90 21.71 36.19
C THR A 10 5.15 20.66 35.39
N VAL A 11 3.85 20.54 35.66
CA VAL A 11 2.94 19.78 34.81
C VAL A 11 2.68 20.69 33.60
N ALA A 12 3.42 20.49 32.51
CA ALA A 12 3.07 21.07 31.24
C ALA A 12 1.79 20.38 30.78
N ALA A 13 0.65 21.04 31.00
CA ALA A 13 -0.62 20.63 30.44
C ALA A 13 -0.45 20.57 28.92
N LEU A 14 -0.46 19.35 28.40
CA LEU A 14 -0.37 19.03 26.98
C LEU A 14 -1.66 19.50 26.31
N THR A 15 -1.78 20.81 26.06
CA THR A 15 -2.78 21.35 25.14
C THR A 15 -2.32 21.07 23.71
N ALA A 16 -2.11 19.79 23.40
CA ALA A 16 -2.17 19.30 22.04
C ALA A 16 -3.66 19.29 21.67
N GLY A 17 -4.15 20.49 21.32
CA GLY A 17 -5.40 20.63 20.59
C GLY A 17 -5.38 19.62 19.45
N SER A 18 -6.41 18.79 19.45
CA SER A 18 -6.71 17.71 18.52
C SER A 18 -6.76 18.17 17.06
N ALA A 19 -5.59 18.43 16.47
CA ALA A 19 -5.40 18.69 15.04
C ALA A 19 -4.67 17.53 14.34
N PHE A 20 -4.59 16.36 14.99
CA PHE A 20 -4.08 15.12 14.41
C PHE A 20 -5.20 14.07 14.39
N ALA A 21 -6.33 14.41 13.81
CA ALA A 21 -7.39 13.43 13.55
C ALA A 21 -8.09 13.68 12.21
N ASP A 22 -7.39 14.29 11.25
CA ASP A 22 -7.61 13.92 9.86
C ASP A 22 -6.80 12.64 9.63
N ALA A 23 -7.28 11.57 10.26
CA ALA A 23 -6.93 10.22 9.89
C ALA A 23 -7.49 10.05 8.48
N HIS A 24 -6.65 10.40 7.49
CA HIS A 24 -6.79 10.01 6.10
C HIS A 24 -6.91 8.49 6.12
N SER A 25 -8.12 7.99 6.29
CA SER A 25 -8.45 6.58 6.11
C SER A 25 -8.55 6.47 4.60
N PRO A 26 -7.52 5.98 3.90
CA PRO A 26 -7.65 5.79 2.47
C PRO A 26 -8.89 4.93 2.30
N SER A 27 -9.87 5.46 1.58
CA SER A 27 -11.04 4.67 1.26
C SER A 27 -10.55 3.39 0.58
N MET A 28 -11.18 2.24 0.83
CA MET A 28 -10.73 0.98 0.23
C MET A 28 -10.59 1.07 -1.31
N GLY A 29 -11.36 1.95 -1.97
CA GLY A 29 -11.24 2.21 -3.40
C GLY A 29 -9.96 2.95 -3.79
N GLU A 30 -9.52 3.92 -2.99
CA GLU A 30 -8.31 4.72 -3.28
C GLU A 30 -7.03 3.87 -3.19
N GLY A 31 -6.99 2.94 -2.23
CA GLY A 31 -5.92 1.95 -2.15
C GLY A 31 -5.91 0.97 -3.34
N PHE A 32 -7.08 0.64 -3.88
CA PHE A 32 -7.21 -0.21 -5.06
C PHE A 32 -6.73 0.50 -6.33
N ASP A 33 -7.13 1.75 -6.54
CA ASP A 33 -6.71 2.54 -7.70
C ASP A 33 -5.19 2.78 -7.71
N MET A 34 -4.59 3.00 -6.54
CA MET A 34 -3.13 3.06 -6.39
C MET A 34 -2.45 1.74 -6.78
N LEU A 35 -3.00 0.60 -6.37
CA LEU A 35 -2.46 -0.71 -6.73
C LEU A 35 -2.59 -0.98 -8.23
N GLN A 36 -3.73 -0.64 -8.83
CA GLN A 36 -3.96 -0.78 -10.27
C GLN A 36 -2.98 0.10 -11.07
N THR A 37 -2.74 1.33 -10.61
CA THR A 37 -1.75 2.25 -11.19
C THR A 37 -0.33 1.67 -11.11
N ALA A 38 0.06 1.09 -9.97
CA ALA A 38 1.37 0.47 -9.82
C ALA A 38 1.54 -0.72 -10.78
N LEU A 39 0.52 -1.56 -10.90
CA LEU A 39 0.54 -2.72 -11.80
C LEU A 39 0.55 -2.34 -13.28
N MET A 40 0.03 -1.17 -13.65
CA MET A 40 0.04 -0.69 -15.04
C MET A 40 1.46 -0.61 -15.59
N SER A 41 2.40 -0.04 -14.82
CA SER A 41 3.82 0.02 -15.21
C SER A 41 4.45 -1.37 -15.32
N ASP A 42 4.07 -2.31 -14.46
CA ASP A 42 4.55 -3.69 -14.54
C ASP A 42 3.99 -4.44 -15.75
N PHE A 43 2.73 -4.20 -16.11
CA PHE A 43 2.11 -4.77 -17.30
C PHE A 43 2.79 -4.26 -18.56
N GLU A 44 3.05 -2.96 -18.66
CA GLU A 44 3.80 -2.37 -19.75
C GLU A 44 5.21 -2.97 -19.86
N ARG A 45 5.91 -3.13 -18.73
CA ARG A 45 7.24 -3.76 -18.65
C ARG A 45 7.22 -5.20 -19.15
N LEU A 46 6.17 -5.96 -18.81
CA LEU A 46 6.00 -7.36 -19.18
C LEU A 46 5.33 -7.55 -20.55
N GLY A 47 4.91 -6.46 -21.21
CA GLY A 47 4.21 -6.49 -22.50
C GLY A 47 2.80 -7.10 -22.42
N ILE A 48 2.14 -6.98 -21.28
CA ILE A 48 0.76 -7.42 -21.04
C ILE A 48 -0.18 -6.24 -21.29
N PRO A 49 -1.30 -6.41 -22.01
CA PRO A 49 -2.26 -5.33 -22.23
C PRO A 49 -2.83 -4.83 -20.89
N THR A 50 -2.74 -3.52 -20.67
CA THR A 50 -3.23 -2.87 -19.43
C THR A 50 -4.74 -2.85 -19.35
N ASP A 51 -5.46 -2.97 -20.47
CA ASP A 51 -6.92 -3.09 -20.50
C ASP A 51 -7.43 -4.27 -19.66
N ALA A 52 -6.61 -5.31 -19.49
CA ALA A 52 -6.95 -6.45 -18.66
C ALA A 52 -7.05 -6.10 -17.17
N LEU A 53 -6.50 -4.96 -16.71
CA LEU A 53 -6.54 -4.53 -15.31
C LEU A 53 -7.93 -4.06 -14.85
N ASP A 54 -8.74 -3.51 -15.77
CA ASP A 54 -10.08 -3.01 -15.47
C ASP A 54 -11.07 -4.13 -15.13
N ASP A 55 -10.86 -5.33 -15.71
CA ASP A 55 -11.71 -6.50 -15.49
C ASP A 55 -11.29 -7.33 -14.27
N LEU A 56 -10.20 -6.96 -13.57
CA LEU A 56 -9.70 -7.71 -12.44
C LEU A 56 -10.46 -7.44 -11.15
N THR A 57 -10.77 -8.52 -10.44
CA THR A 57 -11.20 -8.44 -9.05
C THR A 57 -10.04 -8.01 -8.13
N LEU A 58 -10.37 -7.47 -6.96
CA LEU A 58 -9.41 -7.10 -5.91
C LEU A 58 -8.48 -8.27 -5.53
N GLY A 59 -9.01 -9.50 -5.50
CA GLY A 59 -8.23 -10.71 -5.24
C GLY A 59 -7.22 -11.02 -6.34
N GLN A 60 -7.58 -10.81 -7.61
CA GLN A 60 -6.68 -11.01 -8.75
C GLN A 60 -5.58 -9.94 -8.79
N VAL A 61 -5.92 -8.67 -8.54
CA VAL A 61 -4.94 -7.58 -8.40
C VAL A 61 -3.91 -7.90 -7.31
N ALA A 62 -4.36 -8.37 -6.14
CA ALA A 62 -3.46 -8.77 -5.07
C ALA A 62 -2.56 -9.96 -5.45
N ALA A 63 -3.12 -10.96 -6.15
CA ALA A 63 -2.36 -12.13 -6.60
C ALA A 63 -1.30 -11.74 -7.63
N ILE A 64 -1.65 -10.88 -8.59
CA ILE A 64 -0.74 -10.37 -9.63
C ILE A 64 0.38 -9.55 -8.99
N LYS A 65 0.07 -8.69 -8.03
CA LYS A 65 1.09 -7.95 -7.27
C LYS A 65 2.09 -8.89 -6.60
N ALA A 66 1.62 -9.97 -5.98
CA ALA A 66 2.51 -10.96 -5.37
C ALA A 66 3.41 -11.68 -6.40
N VAL A 67 2.95 -11.85 -7.64
CA VAL A 67 3.77 -12.40 -8.73
C VAL A 67 4.81 -11.39 -9.20
N VAL A 68 4.44 -10.13 -9.40
CA VAL A 68 5.36 -9.06 -9.82
C VAL A 68 6.46 -8.82 -8.79
N GLU A 69 6.13 -8.88 -7.50
CA GLU A 69 7.10 -8.70 -6.40
C GLU A 69 7.98 -9.94 -6.17
N SER A 70 7.70 -11.06 -6.83
CA SER A 70 8.53 -12.25 -6.69
C SER A 70 9.83 -12.11 -7.51
N ASP A 71 10.94 -12.62 -6.98
CA ASP A 71 12.27 -12.65 -7.65
C ASP A 71 12.32 -13.54 -8.92
N GLU A 72 11.18 -13.89 -9.50
CA GLU A 72 11.10 -14.63 -10.75
C GLU A 72 11.44 -13.75 -11.96
N GLY A 73 11.95 -14.37 -13.03
CA GLY A 73 12.21 -13.64 -14.27
C GLY A 73 10.92 -13.23 -14.99
N ASP A 74 10.99 -12.14 -15.76
CA ASP A 74 9.87 -11.52 -16.47
C ASP A 74 9.00 -12.51 -17.27
N THR A 75 9.60 -13.52 -17.91
CA THR A 75 8.86 -14.56 -18.64
C THR A 75 7.98 -15.42 -17.74
N GLN A 76 8.47 -15.76 -16.54
CA GLN A 76 7.72 -16.56 -15.56
C GLN A 76 6.62 -15.70 -14.92
N GLN A 77 6.95 -14.46 -14.55
CA GLN A 77 5.97 -13.51 -14.04
C GLN A 77 4.82 -13.30 -15.03
N LYS A 78 5.14 -13.03 -16.29
CA LYS A 78 4.17 -12.85 -17.38
C LYS A 78 3.24 -14.05 -17.52
N GLY A 79 3.78 -15.26 -17.63
CA GLY A 79 2.97 -16.47 -17.78
C GLY A 79 2.02 -16.72 -16.62
N ARG A 80 2.45 -16.40 -15.38
CA ARG A 80 1.60 -16.51 -14.19
C ARG A 80 0.51 -15.45 -14.15
N ILE A 81 0.82 -14.21 -14.53
CA ILE A 81 -0.15 -13.11 -14.62
C ILE A 81 -1.21 -13.42 -15.68
N GLU A 82 -0.80 -13.86 -16.86
CA GLU A 82 -1.73 -14.27 -17.94
C GLU A 82 -2.65 -15.41 -17.49
N ALA A 83 -2.17 -16.37 -16.70
CA ALA A 83 -3.00 -17.43 -16.14
C ALA A 83 -4.03 -16.92 -15.12
N ILE A 84 -3.70 -15.89 -14.33
CA ILE A 84 -4.63 -15.25 -13.37
C ILE A 84 -5.73 -14.50 -14.13
N ILE A 85 -5.36 -13.78 -15.20
CA ILE A 85 -6.29 -13.06 -16.08
C ILE A 85 -7.22 -14.05 -16.80
N ALA A 86 -6.68 -15.14 -17.35
CA ALA A 86 -7.46 -16.14 -18.09
C ALA A 86 -8.43 -16.96 -17.22
N ASN A 87 -8.29 -16.89 -15.89
CA ASN A 87 -9.20 -17.51 -14.92
C ASN A 87 -10.26 -16.52 -14.39
N ASN A 88 -10.42 -15.36 -15.02
CA ASN A 88 -11.47 -14.37 -14.73
C ASN A 88 -12.83 -14.83 -15.29
#